data_AF-A0A9K3PFP6-F1
#
_entry.id   AF-A0A9K3PFP6-F1
#
_cell.length_a   1.000
_cell.length_b   1.000
_cell.length_c   1.000
_cell.angle_alpha   90.00
_cell.angle_beta   90.00
_cell.angle_gamma   90.00
#
_symmetry.space_group_name_H-M   'P 1'
#
loop_
_entity.id
_entity.type
_entity.pdbx_description
1 polymer ?
#
loop_
_entity_poly.entity_id
_entity_poly.type
_entity_poly.pdbx_seq_one_letter_code
_entity_poly.pdbx_strand_id
1 'polypeptide(L)'
;MAPANHSGDETYLEAFMDHISTVPAELRRNLDLMKDLDQTSSTLLQEMTQRQKAYVAQVEEKIVSNLEVIDGKGVVIVPKVDPTDREKDEGKKKKGKSKEASKTLTEPVVVIPTTEEFLRFVHDAEAMAKIRALQTDCLQQAEEKVAISQQTYAIVDNICRRLDSDLREMEKLLLTSGEFQTMSTGKPNDLAAIQAPGTADWILAKVISFDPATRMYNLSDEDVESSKVFNLPESEVIILGGLRSLRTGDVVYAVYPDTTSFYKGTVSQAPRKSAGGGSVVMISFMDDHDENGITYDKAVQMKHIMLPPS
;
A
#
# COMPACT_ATOMS: atom_id res chain seq x y z
N MET A 1 -2.47 -35.20 -38.95
CA MET A 1 -3.07 -33.94 -38.45
C MET A 1 -2.72 -33.82 -36.98
N ALA A 2 -1.72 -33.01 -36.65
CA ALA A 2 -1.41 -32.64 -35.28
C ALA A 2 -2.13 -31.32 -34.96
N PRO A 3 -2.76 -31.16 -33.79
CA PRO A 3 -3.39 -29.90 -33.43
C PRO A 3 -2.31 -28.89 -33.04
N ALA A 4 -2.34 -27.75 -33.70
CA ALA A 4 -1.60 -26.55 -33.31
C ALA A 4 -2.15 -26.06 -31.97
N ASN A 5 -1.28 -25.96 -30.96
CA ASN A 5 -1.62 -25.43 -29.64
C ASN A 5 -0.61 -24.33 -29.29
N HIS A 6 -0.51 -23.30 -30.14
CA HIS A 6 0.40 -22.15 -29.97
C HIS A 6 -0.35 -20.82 -29.83
N SER A 7 -1.68 -20.83 -29.82
CA SER A 7 -2.50 -19.60 -29.79
C SER A 7 -2.71 -19.00 -28.39
N GLY A 8 -2.25 -19.65 -27.32
CA GLY A 8 -2.41 -19.15 -25.94
C GLY A 8 -1.29 -18.20 -25.50
N ASP A 9 -0.05 -18.52 -25.86
CA ASP A 9 1.14 -17.79 -25.41
C ASP A 9 1.32 -16.44 -26.12
N GLU A 10 1.02 -16.37 -27.43
CA GLU A 10 1.09 -15.11 -28.20
C GLU A 10 0.07 -14.09 -27.65
N THR A 11 -1.14 -14.52 -27.32
CA THR A 11 -2.20 -13.63 -26.81
C THR A 11 -1.92 -13.16 -25.38
N TYR A 12 -1.32 -14.00 -24.52
CA TYR A 12 -0.94 -13.59 -23.17
C TYR A 12 0.16 -12.53 -23.19
N LEU A 13 1.20 -12.74 -24.00
CA LEU A 13 2.36 -11.86 -24.05
C LEU A 13 2.02 -10.50 -24.67
N GLU A 14 1.17 -10.49 -25.72
CA GLU A 14 0.60 -9.27 -26.29
C GLU A 14 -0.26 -8.52 -25.26
N ALA A 15 -1.20 -9.20 -24.59
CA ALA A 15 -2.02 -8.59 -23.54
C ALA A 15 -1.19 -8.12 -22.33
N PHE A 16 -0.05 -8.76 -22.07
CA PHE A 16 0.87 -8.36 -21.02
C PHE A 16 1.63 -7.08 -21.38
N MET A 17 2.18 -7.04 -22.60
CA MET A 17 2.92 -5.90 -23.13
C MET A 17 2.04 -4.66 -23.33
N ASP A 18 0.83 -4.82 -23.86
CA ASP A 18 -0.12 -3.71 -24.03
C ASP A 18 -0.49 -3.09 -22.69
N HIS A 19 -0.61 -3.90 -21.64
CA HIS A 19 -0.96 -3.41 -20.31
C HIS A 19 0.22 -2.70 -19.61
N ILE A 20 1.43 -3.28 -19.64
CA ILE A 20 2.61 -2.65 -19.01
C ILE A 20 3.05 -1.38 -19.75
N SER A 21 2.81 -1.30 -21.06
CA SER A 21 3.17 -0.11 -21.83
C SER A 21 2.24 1.08 -21.58
N THR A 22 0.97 0.84 -21.22
CA THR A 22 -0.05 1.89 -21.06
C THR A 22 -0.17 2.40 -19.62
N VAL A 23 -0.02 1.51 -18.63
CA VAL A 23 -0.16 1.81 -17.20
C VAL A 23 0.69 2.99 -16.71
N PRO A 24 1.99 3.11 -17.03
CA PRO A 24 2.80 4.22 -16.53
C PRO A 24 2.33 5.58 -17.03
N ALA A 25 1.83 5.64 -18.27
CA ALA A 25 1.31 6.86 -18.86
C ALA A 25 -0.03 7.27 -18.23
N GLU A 26 -0.92 6.30 -18.01
CA GLU A 26 -2.21 6.53 -17.34
C GLU A 26 -2.03 6.96 -15.87
N LEU A 27 -1.15 6.29 -15.14
CA LEU A 27 -0.86 6.63 -13.74
C LEU A 27 -0.25 8.03 -13.62
N ARG A 28 0.71 8.36 -14.49
CA ARG A 28 1.31 9.70 -14.54
C ARG A 28 0.25 10.77 -14.80
N ARG A 29 -0.60 10.56 -15.82
CA ARG A 29 -1.69 11.48 -16.16
C ARG A 29 -2.62 11.71 -14.96
N ASN A 30 -3.03 10.65 -14.26
CA ASN A 30 -3.94 10.78 -13.12
C ASN A 30 -3.27 11.49 -11.93
N LEU A 31 -2.00 11.22 -11.67
CA LEU A 31 -1.24 11.88 -10.60
C LEU A 31 -1.01 13.36 -10.90
N ASP A 32 -0.72 13.72 -12.15
CA ASP A 32 -0.58 15.11 -12.56
C ASP A 32 -1.91 15.86 -12.44
N LEU A 33 -3.02 15.24 -12.88
CA LEU A 33 -4.35 15.82 -12.71
C LEU A 33 -4.76 15.97 -11.24
N MET A 34 -4.40 15.01 -10.38
CA MET A 34 -4.65 15.08 -8.93
C MET A 34 -3.88 16.24 -8.30
N LYS A 35 -2.62 16.47 -8.70
CA LYS A 35 -1.83 17.63 -8.24
C LYS A 35 -2.42 18.95 -8.71
N ASP A 36 -2.84 19.02 -9.96
CA ASP A 36 -3.46 20.24 -10.50
C ASP A 36 -4.75 20.57 -9.75
N LEU A 37 -5.60 19.55 -9.51
CA LEU A 37 -6.81 19.70 -8.71
C LEU A 37 -6.54 20.02 -7.24
N ASP A 38 -5.48 19.47 -6.63
CA ASP A 38 -5.04 19.83 -5.28
C ASP A 38 -4.69 21.31 -5.20
N GLN A 39 -3.92 21.79 -6.18
CA GLN A 39 -3.47 23.17 -6.22
C GLN A 39 -4.64 24.15 -6.43
N THR A 40 -5.54 23.86 -7.36
CA THR A 40 -6.73 24.68 -7.59
C THR A 40 -7.68 24.63 -6.39
N SER A 41 -7.93 23.46 -5.80
CA SER A 41 -8.80 23.30 -4.62
C SER A 41 -8.26 24.07 -3.43
N SER A 42 -6.95 24.03 -3.19
CA SER A 42 -6.30 24.76 -2.10
C SER A 42 -6.49 26.27 -2.26
N THR A 43 -6.33 26.78 -3.49
CA THR A 43 -6.49 28.20 -3.80
C THR A 43 -7.94 28.63 -3.60
N LEU A 44 -8.89 27.83 -4.08
CA LEU A 44 -10.32 28.11 -3.97
C LEU A 44 -10.82 28.06 -2.52
N LEU A 45 -10.35 27.08 -1.72
CA LEU A 45 -10.65 26.99 -0.29
C LEU A 45 -10.09 28.18 0.48
N GLN A 46 -8.88 28.65 0.14
CA GLN A 46 -8.30 29.85 0.74
C GLN A 46 -9.14 31.10 0.42
N GLU A 47 -9.54 31.26 -0.84
CA GLU A 47 -10.39 32.38 -1.26
C GLU A 47 -11.77 32.34 -0.56
N MET A 48 -12.41 31.17 -0.54
CA MET A 48 -13.69 30.96 0.16
C MET A 48 -13.58 31.32 1.64
N THR A 49 -12.54 30.82 2.32
CA THR A 49 -12.31 31.09 3.74
C THR A 49 -12.04 32.57 4.00
N GLN A 50 -11.26 33.22 3.13
CA GLN A 50 -10.98 34.65 3.24
C GLN A 50 -12.25 35.48 3.06
N ARG A 51 -13.09 35.16 2.07
CA ARG A 51 -14.36 35.85 1.84
C ARG A 51 -15.37 35.63 2.96
N GLN A 52 -15.45 34.42 3.51
CA GLN A 52 -16.28 34.14 4.69
C GLN A 52 -15.84 34.96 5.90
N LYS A 53 -14.53 35.02 6.18
CA LYS A 53 -13.97 35.85 7.26
C LYS A 53 -14.24 37.33 7.04
N ALA A 54 -14.04 37.83 5.81
CA ALA A 54 -14.30 39.23 5.47
C ALA A 54 -15.79 39.59 5.63
N TYR A 55 -16.69 38.69 5.23
CA TYR A 55 -18.14 38.86 5.42
C TYR A 55 -18.50 38.97 6.90
N VAL A 56 -17.99 38.05 7.74
CA VAL A 56 -18.22 38.08 9.19
C VAL A 56 -17.68 39.37 9.81
N ALA A 57 -16.45 39.78 9.47
CA ALA A 57 -15.86 41.01 9.97
C ALA A 57 -16.66 42.26 9.56
N GLN A 58 -17.15 42.30 8.31
CA GLN A 58 -17.99 43.39 7.83
C GLN A 58 -19.35 43.44 8.54
N VAL A 59 -19.93 42.27 8.83
CA VAL A 59 -21.14 42.14 9.63
C VAL A 59 -20.89 42.64 11.06
N GLU A 60 -19.81 42.21 11.70
CA GLU A 60 -19.41 42.66 13.04
C GLU A 60 -19.19 44.17 13.07
N GLU A 61 -18.51 44.75 12.08
CA GLU A 61 -18.29 46.19 11.97
C GLU A 61 -19.62 46.94 11.80
N LYS A 62 -20.53 46.46 10.94
CA LYS A 62 -21.87 47.06 10.78
C LYS A 62 -22.69 47.00 12.06
N ILE A 63 -22.52 45.95 12.86
CA ILE A 63 -23.17 45.79 14.16
C ILE A 63 -22.57 46.80 15.15
N VAL A 64 -21.25 46.80 15.36
CA VAL A 64 -20.57 47.65 16.34
C VAL A 64 -20.68 49.15 16.02
N SER A 65 -20.61 49.53 14.74
CA SER A 65 -20.67 50.94 14.34
C SER A 65 -22.07 51.56 14.40
N ASN A 66 -23.12 50.74 14.32
CA ASN A 66 -24.50 51.25 14.24
C ASN A 66 -25.35 50.87 15.45
N LEU A 67 -24.84 50.06 16.38
CA LEU A 67 -25.57 49.62 17.57
C LEU A 67 -24.89 50.08 18.86
N GLU A 68 -25.55 50.96 19.60
CA GLU A 68 -25.17 51.28 20.97
C GLU A 68 -25.93 50.38 21.96
N VAL A 69 -25.19 49.76 22.88
CA VAL A 69 -25.76 48.97 23.99
C VAL A 69 -26.09 49.93 25.12
N ILE A 70 -27.38 50.07 25.45
CA ILE A 70 -27.80 50.81 26.63
C ILE A 70 -27.77 49.85 27.83
N ASP A 71 -26.98 50.20 28.84
CA ASP A 71 -26.78 49.50 30.12
C ASP A 71 -28.05 48.75 30.61
N GLY A 72 -28.12 47.46 30.26
CA GLY A 72 -29.16 46.53 30.70
C GLY A 72 -30.57 46.72 30.13
N LYS A 73 -30.79 47.54 29.08
CA LYS A 73 -32.15 47.82 28.55
C LYS A 73 -32.38 47.61 27.05
N GLY A 74 -31.35 47.39 26.22
CA GLY A 74 -31.52 47.04 24.81
C GLY A 74 -30.45 47.59 23.88
N VAL A 75 -30.66 47.40 22.57
CA VAL A 75 -29.72 47.76 21.50
C VAL A 75 -30.38 48.82 20.59
N VAL A 76 -29.67 49.92 20.29
CA VAL A 76 -30.21 51.08 19.53
C VAL A 76 -29.54 51.22 18.17
N ILE A 77 -30.30 51.33 17.08
CA ILE A 77 -29.77 51.71 15.77
C ILE A 77 -29.54 53.23 15.74
N VAL A 78 -28.30 53.70 15.56
CA VAL A 78 -28.02 55.13 15.36
C VAL A 78 -28.17 55.48 13.88
N PRO A 79 -29.13 56.31 13.46
CA PRO A 79 -29.21 56.77 12.08
C PRO A 79 -28.02 57.68 11.77
N LYS A 80 -27.32 57.43 10.65
CA LYS A 80 -26.35 58.39 10.10
C LYS A 80 -27.13 59.67 9.73
N VAL A 81 -26.99 60.72 10.55
CA VAL A 81 -27.50 62.05 10.21
C VAL A 81 -26.49 62.68 9.24
N ASP A 82 -26.91 62.97 8.02
CA ASP A 82 -26.10 63.69 7.04
C ASP A 82 -25.74 65.10 7.57
N PRO A 83 -24.48 65.54 7.43
CA PRO A 83 -24.04 66.83 7.98
C PRO A 83 -24.59 68.06 7.25
N THR A 84 -25.31 67.89 6.14
CA THR A 84 -25.77 68.99 5.28
C THR A 84 -27.07 69.67 5.74
N ASP A 85 -27.78 69.12 6.73
CA ASP A 85 -29.09 69.65 7.16
C ASP A 85 -29.03 70.65 8.33
N ARG A 86 -27.83 71.00 8.82
CA ARG A 86 -27.67 71.89 10.01
C ARG A 86 -27.46 73.38 9.72
N GLU A 87 -27.30 73.81 8.47
CA GLU A 87 -26.88 75.20 8.16
C GLU A 87 -27.96 76.12 7.56
N LYS A 88 -29.26 75.88 7.78
CA LYS A 88 -30.33 76.73 7.20
C LYS A 88 -31.30 77.39 8.19
N ASP A 89 -30.90 77.68 9.43
CA ASP A 89 -31.78 78.46 10.31
C ASP A 89 -31.09 79.48 11.23
N GLU A 90 -30.19 80.30 10.66
CA GLU A 90 -29.78 81.55 11.30
C GLU A 90 -30.20 82.76 10.46
N GLY A 91 -31.36 83.36 10.78
CA GLY A 91 -31.70 84.66 10.22
C GLY A 91 -33.12 85.17 10.43
N LYS A 92 -33.46 85.64 11.66
CA LYS A 92 -34.20 86.90 11.92
C LYS A 92 -34.57 87.08 13.39
N LYS A 93 -33.82 87.92 14.12
CA LYS A 93 -34.24 88.52 15.40
C LYS A 93 -35.25 89.65 15.13
N LYS A 94 -36.50 89.49 15.59
CA LYS A 94 -37.39 90.62 15.95
C LYS A 94 -37.78 90.51 17.43
N LYS A 95 -37.70 91.66 18.10
CA LYS A 95 -37.93 91.92 19.53
C LYS A 95 -39.31 91.45 20.02
N GLY A 96 -39.36 90.94 21.27
CA GLY A 96 -40.54 91.11 22.12
C GLY A 96 -40.82 90.00 23.15
N LYS A 97 -40.52 90.31 24.42
CA LYS A 97 -41.19 89.88 25.67
C LYS A 97 -41.41 88.37 25.95
N SER A 98 -40.66 87.91 26.94
CA SER A 98 -40.98 87.03 28.07
C SER A 98 -42.34 86.28 28.06
N LYS A 99 -42.29 84.94 28.09
CA LYS A 99 -42.92 84.07 29.11
C LYS A 99 -42.64 82.58 28.84
N GLU A 100 -42.35 81.88 29.94
CA GLU A 100 -42.41 80.42 30.19
C GLU A 100 -41.72 79.46 29.20
N ALA A 101 -40.52 79.05 29.59
CA ALA A 101 -39.87 77.83 29.11
C ALA A 101 -40.65 76.60 29.60
N SER A 102 -41.43 75.98 28.71
CA SER A 102 -41.74 74.55 28.80
C SER A 102 -40.83 73.85 27.79
N LYS A 103 -39.65 73.44 28.27
CA LYS A 103 -38.68 72.66 27.52
C LYS A 103 -39.16 71.22 27.53
N THR A 104 -40.00 70.83 26.58
CA THR A 104 -40.28 69.42 26.29
C THR A 104 -38.98 68.78 25.82
N LEU A 105 -38.29 68.09 26.73
CA LEU A 105 -37.28 67.10 26.35
C LEU A 105 -38.04 65.96 25.64
N THR A 106 -38.00 65.96 24.32
CA THR A 106 -38.26 64.75 23.55
C THR A 106 -37.13 63.77 23.88
N GLU A 107 -37.41 62.80 24.74
CA GLU A 107 -36.53 61.65 24.95
C GLU A 107 -36.32 60.93 23.60
N PRO A 108 -35.09 60.47 23.30
CA PRO A 108 -34.84 59.72 22.08
C PRO A 108 -35.67 58.43 22.10
N VAL A 109 -36.56 58.27 21.12
CA VAL A 109 -37.40 57.07 20.97
C VAL A 109 -36.49 55.87 20.73
N VAL A 110 -36.41 54.98 21.74
CA VAL A 110 -35.65 53.74 21.67
C VAL A 110 -36.41 52.75 20.79
N VAL A 111 -35.98 52.59 19.54
CA VAL A 111 -36.53 51.59 18.61
C VAL A 111 -35.65 50.35 18.66
N ILE A 112 -36.16 49.26 19.23
CA ILE A 112 -35.51 47.94 19.19
C ILE A 112 -35.95 47.28 17.88
N PRO A 113 -35.05 47.08 16.89
CA PRO A 113 -35.40 46.45 15.63
C PRO A 113 -35.85 45.01 15.85
N THR A 114 -36.83 44.56 15.08
CA THR A 114 -37.22 43.15 15.05
C THR A 114 -36.10 42.30 14.43
N THR A 115 -36.10 40.99 14.74
CA THR A 115 -35.10 40.05 14.20
C THR A 115 -35.06 40.07 12.66
N GLU A 116 -36.20 40.25 11.99
CA GLU A 116 -36.25 40.33 10.52
C GLU A 116 -35.67 41.63 9.97
N GLU A 117 -35.95 42.77 10.61
CA GLU A 117 -35.40 44.07 10.21
C GLU A 117 -33.89 44.12 10.40
N PHE A 118 -33.40 43.55 11.51
CA PHE A 118 -31.97 43.42 11.78
C PHE A 118 -31.26 42.52 10.76
N LEU A 119 -31.84 41.36 10.44
CA LEU A 119 -31.28 40.45 9.44
C LEU A 119 -31.22 41.10 8.05
N ARG A 120 -32.23 41.85 7.63
CA ARG A 120 -32.20 42.58 6.35
C ARG A 120 -31.13 43.66 6.30
N PHE A 121 -30.85 44.30 7.42
CA PHE A 121 -29.84 45.36 7.52
C PHE A 121 -28.41 44.82 7.45
N VAL A 122 -28.17 43.68 8.09
CA VAL A 122 -26.84 43.05 8.17
C VAL A 122 -26.54 42.20 6.93
N HIS A 123 -27.55 41.59 6.32
CA HIS A 123 -27.40 40.65 5.23
C HIS A 123 -26.97 41.32 3.91
N ASP A 124 -25.73 41.05 3.48
CA ASP A 124 -25.27 41.31 2.12
C ASP A 124 -25.53 40.08 1.22
N ALA A 125 -26.52 40.22 0.33
CA ALA A 125 -26.94 39.16 -0.59
C ALA A 125 -25.91 38.86 -1.67
N GLU A 126 -25.15 39.87 -2.12
CA GLU A 126 -24.16 39.71 -3.17
C GLU A 126 -22.93 38.95 -2.64
N ALA A 127 -22.47 39.30 -1.43
CA ALA A 127 -21.39 38.58 -0.77
C ALA A 127 -21.77 37.11 -0.48
N MET A 128 -22.98 36.87 0.01
CA MET A 128 -23.48 35.51 0.25
C MET A 128 -23.63 34.69 -1.03
N ALA A 129 -24.07 35.30 -2.14
CA ALA A 129 -24.13 34.63 -3.43
C ALA A 129 -22.74 34.20 -3.93
N LYS A 130 -21.73 35.08 -3.82
CA LYS A 130 -20.34 34.76 -4.18
C LYS A 130 -19.76 33.65 -3.31
N ILE A 131 -20.00 33.66 -2.00
CA ILE A 131 -19.57 32.59 -1.10
C ILE A 131 -20.22 31.25 -1.47
N ARG A 132 -21.53 31.25 -1.78
CA ARG A 132 -22.24 30.03 -2.21
C ARG A 132 -21.72 29.48 -3.54
N ALA A 133 -21.39 30.35 -4.48
CA ALA A 133 -20.76 29.92 -5.75
C ALA A 133 -19.42 29.23 -5.48
N LEU A 134 -18.53 29.86 -4.70
CA LEU A 134 -17.24 29.27 -4.33
C LEU A 134 -17.38 27.97 -3.53
N GLN A 135 -18.40 27.85 -2.68
CA GLN A 135 -18.70 26.58 -1.98
C GLN A 135 -19.08 25.46 -2.95
N THR A 136 -19.86 25.79 -3.99
CA THR A 136 -20.27 24.84 -5.02
C THR A 136 -19.08 24.38 -5.84
N ASP A 137 -18.23 25.32 -6.26
CA ASP A 137 -17.02 25.03 -7.02
C ASP A 137 -16.01 24.19 -6.20
N CYS A 138 -15.84 24.49 -4.91
CA CYS A 138 -15.02 23.71 -3.99
C CYS A 138 -15.52 22.26 -3.86
N LEU A 139 -16.84 22.09 -3.75
CA LEU A 139 -17.45 20.77 -3.65
C LEU A 139 -17.22 19.97 -4.94
N GLN A 140 -17.41 20.58 -6.09
CA GLN A 140 -17.17 19.94 -7.38
C GLN A 140 -15.72 19.49 -7.52
N GLN A 141 -14.74 20.34 -7.19
CA GLN A 141 -13.33 19.93 -7.27
C GLN A 141 -12.99 18.82 -6.27
N ALA A 142 -13.61 18.80 -5.10
CA ALA A 142 -13.44 17.70 -4.15
C ALA A 142 -14.00 16.38 -4.71
N GLU A 143 -15.16 16.41 -5.36
CA GLU A 143 -15.74 15.23 -6.02
C GLU A 143 -14.86 14.72 -7.16
N GLU A 144 -14.36 15.61 -8.02
CA GLU A 144 -13.45 15.26 -9.11
C GLU A 144 -12.16 14.61 -8.59
N LYS A 145 -11.58 15.14 -7.50
CA LYS A 145 -10.41 14.54 -6.84
C LYS A 145 -10.67 13.15 -6.32
N VAL A 146 -11.84 12.93 -5.70
CA VAL A 146 -12.24 11.61 -5.21
C VAL A 146 -12.34 10.64 -6.38
N ALA A 147 -12.97 11.06 -7.49
CA ALA A 147 -13.11 10.22 -8.69
C ALA A 147 -11.75 9.80 -9.27
N ILE A 148 -10.80 10.73 -9.42
CA ILE A 148 -9.46 10.43 -9.95
C ILE A 148 -8.67 9.54 -8.98
N SER A 149 -8.83 9.78 -7.68
CA SER A 149 -8.21 8.92 -6.65
C SER A 149 -8.72 7.49 -6.73
N GLN A 150 -10.03 7.31 -6.89
CA GLN A 150 -10.64 6.00 -7.07
C GLN A 150 -10.16 5.31 -8.36
N GLN A 151 -10.10 6.04 -9.47
CA GLN A 151 -9.58 5.52 -10.73
C GLN A 151 -8.11 5.09 -10.60
N THR A 152 -7.28 5.91 -9.96
CA THR A 152 -5.87 5.62 -9.72
C THR A 152 -5.70 4.37 -8.86
N TYR A 153 -6.47 4.25 -7.80
CA TYR A 153 -6.48 3.07 -6.94
C TYR A 153 -6.88 1.81 -7.71
N ALA A 154 -7.91 1.89 -8.55
CA ALA A 154 -8.36 0.77 -9.36
C ALA A 154 -7.29 0.28 -10.35
N ILE A 155 -6.53 1.19 -10.97
CA ILE A 155 -5.40 0.82 -11.84
C ILE A 155 -4.35 0.05 -11.04
N VAL A 156 -3.95 0.57 -9.87
CA VAL A 156 -2.94 -0.06 -9.01
C VAL A 156 -3.41 -1.44 -8.50
N ASP A 157 -4.63 -1.55 -8.01
CA ASP A 157 -5.20 -2.81 -7.51
C ASP A 157 -5.26 -3.88 -8.61
N ASN A 158 -5.64 -3.50 -9.83
CA ASN A 158 -5.66 -4.43 -10.96
C ASN A 158 -4.25 -4.96 -11.26
N ILE A 159 -3.23 -4.10 -11.27
CA ILE A 159 -1.83 -4.50 -11.48
C ILE A 159 -1.38 -5.46 -10.39
N CYS A 160 -1.62 -5.15 -9.11
CA CYS A 160 -1.26 -6.03 -8.00
C CYS A 160 -1.90 -7.41 -8.15
N ARG A 161 -3.20 -7.46 -8.40
CA ARG A 161 -3.92 -8.74 -8.57
C ARG A 161 -3.41 -9.55 -9.74
N ARG A 162 -3.05 -8.89 -10.85
CA ARG A 162 -2.52 -9.59 -12.02
C ARG A 162 -1.12 -10.11 -11.76
N LEU A 163 -0.23 -9.29 -11.18
CA LEU A 163 1.10 -9.75 -10.75
C LEU A 163 1.02 -10.94 -9.79
N ASP A 164 0.09 -10.91 -8.83
CA ASP A 164 -0.14 -12.04 -7.92
C ASP A 164 -0.61 -13.30 -8.67
N SER A 165 -1.45 -13.15 -9.69
CA SER A 165 -1.90 -14.26 -10.54
C SER A 165 -0.74 -14.82 -11.36
N ASP A 166 0.03 -13.94 -12.00
CA ASP A 166 1.15 -14.30 -12.87
C ASP A 166 2.24 -15.01 -12.06
N LEU A 167 2.55 -14.52 -10.85
CA LEU A 167 3.49 -15.17 -9.93
C LEU A 167 3.03 -16.57 -9.52
N ARG A 168 1.74 -16.75 -9.22
CA ARG A 168 1.18 -18.08 -8.89
C ARG A 168 1.22 -19.03 -10.08
N GLU A 169 0.97 -18.53 -11.28
CA GLU A 169 1.03 -19.34 -12.49
C GLU A 169 2.47 -19.74 -12.81
N MET A 170 3.42 -18.81 -12.70
CA MET A 170 4.85 -19.11 -12.81
C MET A 170 5.30 -20.12 -11.76
N GLU A 171 4.90 -19.97 -10.50
CA GLU A 171 5.19 -20.94 -9.44
C GLU A 171 4.67 -22.33 -9.81
N LYS A 172 3.41 -22.43 -10.26
CA LYS A 172 2.81 -23.70 -10.70
C LYS A 172 3.55 -24.31 -11.89
N LEU A 173 3.95 -23.50 -12.87
CA LEU A 173 4.72 -23.96 -14.03
C LEU A 173 6.07 -24.52 -13.60
N LEU A 174 6.80 -23.79 -12.74
CA LEU A 174 8.11 -24.24 -12.28
C LEU A 174 8.04 -25.48 -11.36
N LEU A 175 6.99 -25.58 -10.53
CA LEU A 175 6.70 -26.79 -9.75
C LEU A 175 6.41 -28.01 -10.65
N THR A 176 5.82 -27.77 -11.83
CA THR A 176 5.48 -28.81 -12.80
C THR A 176 6.68 -29.19 -13.67
N SER A 177 7.54 -28.22 -14.05
CA SER A 177 8.78 -28.46 -14.80
C SER A 177 9.84 -29.16 -13.94
N GLY A 178 9.71 -29.09 -12.62
CA GLY A 178 10.66 -29.66 -11.67
C GLY A 178 11.89 -28.77 -11.43
N GLU A 179 11.91 -27.58 -12.01
CA GLU A 179 12.98 -26.57 -11.83
C GLU A 179 12.81 -25.77 -10.54
N PHE A 180 11.59 -25.73 -9.99
CA PHE A 180 11.33 -25.14 -8.68
C PHE A 180 11.00 -26.24 -7.67
N GLN A 181 11.98 -26.52 -6.82
CA GLN A 181 11.74 -27.26 -5.60
C GLN A 181 10.90 -26.36 -4.70
N THR A 182 9.79 -26.87 -4.19
CA THR A 182 9.09 -26.18 -3.11
C THR A 182 10.13 -25.95 -2.02
N MET A 183 10.51 -24.69 -1.75
CA MET A 183 11.20 -24.33 -0.52
C MET A 183 10.19 -24.55 0.62
N SER A 184 9.89 -25.81 0.87
CA SER A 184 9.21 -26.25 2.07
C SER A 184 10.17 -25.87 3.17
N THR A 185 9.79 -24.88 3.96
CA THR A 185 10.44 -24.63 5.25
C THR A 185 10.49 -25.97 5.98
N GLY A 186 11.71 -26.45 6.25
CA GLY A 186 11.92 -27.80 6.77
C GLY A 186 11.16 -27.96 8.07
N LYS A 187 10.31 -28.98 8.15
CA LYS A 187 9.57 -29.30 9.36
C LYS A 187 10.48 -30.04 10.33
N PRO A 188 10.18 -30.02 11.64
CA PRO A 188 10.89 -30.88 12.59
C PRO A 188 10.85 -32.33 12.14
N ASN A 189 12.02 -32.98 12.15
CA ASN A 189 12.34 -34.31 11.63
C ASN A 189 12.51 -34.45 10.11
N ASP A 190 12.40 -33.37 9.33
CA ASP A 190 12.80 -33.44 7.92
C ASP A 190 14.31 -33.63 7.81
N LEU A 191 14.74 -34.36 6.78
CA LEU A 191 16.15 -34.56 6.48
C LEU A 191 16.67 -33.37 5.67
N ALA A 192 17.91 -32.99 5.92
CA ALA A 192 18.60 -31.91 5.25
C ALA A 192 20.04 -32.32 4.92
N ALA A 193 20.59 -31.78 3.83
CA ALA A 193 22.01 -31.78 3.58
C ALA A 193 22.62 -30.46 4.02
N ILE A 194 23.72 -30.53 4.77
CA ILE A 194 24.49 -29.37 5.23
C ILE A 194 25.97 -29.57 4.91
N GLN A 195 26.71 -28.48 4.74
CA GLN A 195 28.16 -28.55 4.64
C GLN A 195 28.74 -28.63 6.06
N ALA A 196 29.55 -29.65 6.32
CA ALA A 196 30.17 -29.81 7.63
C ALA A 196 31.14 -28.65 7.91
N PRO A 197 31.00 -27.94 9.05
CA PRO A 197 31.78 -26.73 9.33
C PRO A 197 33.29 -26.94 9.19
N GLY A 198 33.94 -26.11 8.38
CA GLY A 198 35.39 -26.18 8.15
C GLY A 198 35.84 -27.24 7.13
N THR A 199 34.90 -27.93 6.49
CA THR A 199 35.17 -28.89 5.42
C THR A 199 34.34 -28.58 4.17
N ALA A 200 34.70 -29.16 3.04
CA ALA A 200 33.89 -29.10 1.83
C ALA A 200 32.81 -30.19 1.77
N ASP A 201 32.76 -31.05 2.79
CA ASP A 201 31.99 -32.29 2.78
C ASP A 201 30.53 -32.02 3.16
N TRP A 202 29.63 -32.69 2.45
CA TRP A 202 28.20 -32.62 2.70
C TRP A 202 27.78 -33.79 3.58
N ILE A 203 27.03 -33.50 4.65
CA ILE A 203 26.55 -34.51 5.60
C ILE A 203 25.02 -34.44 5.74
N LEU A 204 24.45 -35.58 6.11
CA LEU A 204 23.04 -35.76 6.40
C LEU A 204 22.74 -35.27 7.81
N ALA A 205 21.82 -34.32 7.89
CA ALA A 205 21.34 -33.75 9.14
C ALA A 205 19.83 -33.85 9.21
N LYS A 206 19.31 -33.70 10.42
CA LYS A 206 17.88 -33.72 10.72
C LYS A 206 17.45 -32.41 11.34
N VAL A 207 16.39 -31.82 10.80
CA VAL A 207 15.86 -30.55 11.29
C VAL A 207 15.24 -30.74 12.66
N ILE A 208 15.68 -29.95 13.63
CA ILE A 208 15.09 -29.87 14.98
C ILE A 208 14.03 -28.77 15.01
N SER A 209 14.40 -27.57 14.56
CA SER A 209 13.52 -26.40 14.55
C SER A 209 13.99 -25.36 13.54
N PHE A 210 13.07 -24.54 13.04
CA PHE A 210 13.36 -23.36 12.22
C PHE A 210 12.82 -22.12 12.92
N ASP A 211 13.62 -21.06 13.01
CA ASP A 211 13.18 -19.75 13.49
C ASP A 211 12.89 -18.83 12.29
N PRO A 212 11.61 -18.52 11.98
CA PRO A 212 11.26 -17.67 10.85
C PRO A 212 11.72 -16.21 10.98
N ALA A 213 11.96 -15.73 12.21
CA ALA A 213 12.38 -14.34 12.43
C ALA A 213 13.85 -14.14 12.06
N THR A 214 14.70 -15.09 12.44
CA THR A 214 16.15 -15.03 12.17
C THR A 214 16.57 -15.81 10.92
N ARG A 215 15.66 -16.63 10.34
CA ARG A 215 15.92 -17.57 9.23
C ARG A 215 17.05 -18.55 9.52
N MET A 216 17.13 -19.00 10.77
CA MET A 216 18.13 -19.97 11.24
C MET A 216 17.48 -21.33 11.48
N TYR A 217 18.14 -22.39 10.99
CA TYR A 217 17.81 -23.76 11.31
C TYR A 217 18.66 -24.28 12.45
N ASN A 218 18.03 -25.01 13.37
CA ASN A 218 18.72 -25.92 14.29
C ASN A 218 18.62 -27.33 13.72
N LEU A 219 19.76 -27.98 13.48
CA LEU A 219 19.84 -29.32 12.92
C LEU A 219 20.70 -30.22 13.80
N SER A 220 20.35 -31.50 13.92
CA SER A 220 21.24 -32.51 14.49
C SER A 220 21.91 -33.31 13.38
N ASP A 221 23.17 -33.71 13.60
CA ASP A 221 23.80 -34.77 12.82
C ASP A 221 22.95 -36.05 12.86
N GLU A 222 22.82 -36.75 11.73
CA GLU A 222 22.12 -38.05 11.68
C GLU A 222 23.04 -39.22 12.06
N ASP A 223 24.36 -38.97 12.19
CA ASP A 223 25.27 -39.99 12.69
C ASP A 223 24.96 -40.29 14.17
N VAL A 224 24.59 -41.54 14.45
CA VAL A 224 24.22 -42.01 15.80
C VAL A 224 25.36 -41.91 16.81
N GLU A 225 26.60 -41.83 16.35
CA GLU A 225 27.78 -41.62 17.20
C GLU A 225 28.06 -40.12 17.47
N SER A 226 27.37 -39.23 16.74
CA SER A 226 27.53 -37.78 16.81
C SER A 226 26.33 -37.13 17.50
N SER A 227 26.58 -36.42 18.61
CA SER A 227 25.57 -35.54 19.23
C SER A 227 25.73 -34.09 18.81
N LYS A 228 26.30 -33.84 17.62
CA LYS A 228 26.53 -32.48 17.13
C LYS A 228 25.22 -31.83 16.69
N VAL A 229 25.02 -30.60 17.16
CA VAL A 229 23.92 -29.74 16.75
C VAL A 229 24.49 -28.53 16.02
N PHE A 230 23.92 -28.23 14.88
CA PHE A 230 24.30 -27.14 14.01
C PHE A 230 23.23 -26.04 14.05
N ASN A 231 23.68 -24.79 14.06
CA ASN A 231 22.82 -23.62 13.90
C ASN A 231 23.29 -22.89 12.64
N LEU A 232 22.53 -23.02 11.55
CA LEU A 232 22.94 -22.57 10.21
C LEU A 232 21.86 -21.70 9.57
N PRO A 233 22.24 -20.69 8.77
CA PRO A 233 21.27 -19.91 8.01
C PRO A 233 20.59 -20.77 6.94
N GLU A 234 19.37 -20.39 6.55
CA GLU A 234 18.60 -21.04 5.48
C GLU A 234 19.40 -21.20 4.17
N SER A 235 20.35 -20.31 3.87
CA SER A 235 21.21 -20.40 2.68
C SER A 235 22.20 -21.56 2.67
N GLU A 236 22.52 -22.14 3.83
CA GLU A 236 23.50 -23.23 3.97
C GLU A 236 22.83 -24.60 4.18
N VAL A 237 21.50 -24.65 4.09
CA VAL A 237 20.70 -25.84 4.40
C VAL A 237 19.86 -26.23 3.20
N ILE A 238 20.02 -27.46 2.72
CA ILE A 238 19.23 -28.03 1.63
C ILE A 238 18.24 -29.05 2.21
N ILE A 239 16.96 -28.71 2.27
CA ILE A 239 15.91 -29.64 2.74
C ILE A 239 15.67 -30.73 1.69
N LEU A 240 15.73 -32.00 2.12
CA LEU A 240 15.60 -33.17 1.25
C LEU A 240 14.14 -33.63 1.15
N GLY A 241 13.80 -34.30 0.04
CA GLY A 241 12.46 -34.89 -0.18
C GLY A 241 11.59 -34.16 -1.20
N GLY A 242 12.05 -33.03 -1.76
CA GLY A 242 11.37 -32.30 -2.84
C GLY A 242 11.63 -32.83 -4.26
N LEU A 243 12.54 -33.79 -4.45
CA LEU A 243 12.91 -34.26 -5.79
C LEU A 243 11.78 -35.09 -6.43
N ARG A 244 11.22 -34.57 -7.53
CA ARG A 244 10.09 -35.20 -8.24
C ARG A 244 10.50 -36.07 -9.42
N SER A 245 11.68 -35.85 -10.01
CA SER A 245 12.15 -36.63 -11.15
C SER A 245 13.67 -36.57 -11.28
N LEU A 246 14.28 -37.73 -11.49
CA LEU A 246 15.69 -37.89 -11.86
C LEU A 246 15.73 -38.79 -13.10
N ARG A 247 16.59 -38.46 -14.05
CA ARG A 247 16.79 -39.19 -15.31
C ARG A 247 18.14 -39.88 -15.27
N THR A 248 18.26 -40.97 -16.02
CA THR A 248 19.56 -41.61 -16.24
C THR A 248 20.53 -40.61 -16.86
N GLY A 249 21.71 -40.49 -16.26
CA GLY A 249 22.75 -39.53 -16.64
C GLY A 249 22.79 -38.26 -15.78
N ASP A 250 21.77 -37.98 -14.95
CA ASP A 250 21.78 -36.81 -14.08
C ASP A 250 22.89 -36.93 -13.02
N VAL A 251 23.62 -35.84 -12.81
CA VAL A 251 24.64 -35.73 -11.75
C VAL A 251 23.95 -35.34 -10.45
N VAL A 252 24.20 -36.09 -9.38
CA VAL A 252 23.59 -35.87 -8.06
C VAL A 252 24.62 -36.06 -6.95
N TYR A 253 24.29 -35.60 -5.75
CA TYR A 253 24.96 -36.00 -4.52
C TYR A 253 24.04 -36.92 -3.74
N ALA A 254 24.53 -38.08 -3.35
CA ALA A 254 23.75 -39.11 -2.68
C ALA A 254 24.47 -39.60 -1.43
N VAL A 255 23.71 -39.94 -0.39
CA VAL A 255 24.28 -40.57 0.81
C VAL A 255 24.80 -41.96 0.44
N TYR A 256 26.07 -42.24 0.75
CA TYR A 256 26.66 -43.55 0.50
C TYR A 256 26.07 -44.58 1.48
N PRO A 257 25.79 -45.83 1.06
CA PRO A 257 25.23 -46.86 1.94
C PRO A 257 25.99 -46.98 3.26
N ASP A 258 25.24 -47.09 4.37
CA ASP A 258 25.78 -47.20 5.73
C ASP A 258 26.63 -46.00 6.21
N THR A 259 26.53 -44.85 5.55
CA THR A 259 27.16 -43.59 5.97
C THR A 259 26.13 -42.46 6.12
N THR A 260 26.59 -41.33 6.63
CA THR A 260 25.83 -40.07 6.70
C THR A 260 26.43 -38.98 5.81
N SER A 261 27.38 -39.32 4.94
CA SER A 261 28.05 -38.37 4.04
C SER A 261 27.52 -38.48 2.62
N PHE A 262 27.40 -37.32 1.96
CA PHE A 262 27.00 -37.22 0.57
C PHE A 262 28.21 -37.28 -0.35
N TYR A 263 28.11 -38.13 -1.37
CA TYR A 263 29.13 -38.29 -2.40
C TYR A 263 28.54 -38.05 -3.78
N LYS A 264 29.38 -37.54 -4.67
CA LYS A 264 29.00 -37.24 -6.05
C LYS A 264 28.81 -38.54 -6.83
N GLY A 265 27.72 -38.63 -7.57
CA GLY A 265 27.40 -39.77 -8.41
C GLY A 265 26.57 -39.39 -9.63
N THR A 266 26.35 -40.38 -10.48
CA THR A 266 25.48 -40.27 -11.66
C THR A 266 24.33 -41.26 -11.54
N VAL A 267 23.13 -40.84 -11.93
CA VAL A 267 21.96 -41.71 -11.95
C VAL A 267 22.13 -42.75 -13.06
N SER A 268 22.33 -44.02 -12.70
CA SER A 268 22.46 -45.11 -13.66
C SER A 268 21.09 -45.66 -14.08
N GLN A 269 20.14 -45.70 -13.14
CA GLN A 269 18.75 -46.10 -13.45
C GLN A 269 17.78 -45.14 -12.77
N ALA A 270 16.80 -44.67 -13.54
CA ALA A 270 15.76 -43.75 -13.06
C ALA A 270 14.99 -44.31 -11.85
N PRO A 271 14.38 -43.42 -11.02
CA PRO A 271 13.71 -43.84 -9.79
C PRO A 271 12.57 -44.84 -10.04
N ARG A 272 12.59 -45.95 -9.29
CA ARG A 272 11.54 -46.97 -9.29
C ARG A 272 10.85 -47.06 -7.94
N LYS A 273 9.54 -47.29 -7.96
CA LYS A 273 8.77 -47.55 -6.74
C LYS A 273 9.24 -48.86 -6.13
N SER A 274 9.73 -48.80 -4.90
CA SER A 274 10.05 -49.96 -4.07
C SER A 274 8.77 -50.52 -3.45
N ALA A 275 8.73 -51.83 -3.22
CA ALA A 275 7.58 -52.55 -2.67
C ALA A 275 7.12 -52.04 -1.29
N GLY A 276 7.97 -51.29 -0.57
CA GLY A 276 7.68 -50.68 0.73
C GLY A 276 7.19 -49.23 0.72
N GLY A 277 6.77 -48.68 -0.44
CA GLY A 277 6.20 -47.34 -0.53
C GLY A 277 7.20 -46.18 -0.67
N GLY A 278 8.49 -46.47 -0.84
CA GLY A 278 9.54 -45.50 -1.14
C GLY A 278 9.98 -45.53 -2.61
N SER A 279 10.59 -44.44 -3.11
CA SER A 279 11.21 -44.41 -4.44
C SER A 279 12.72 -44.58 -4.30
N VAL A 280 13.29 -45.53 -5.03
CA VAL A 280 14.72 -45.88 -5.01
C VAL A 280 15.30 -45.66 -6.39
N VAL A 281 16.48 -45.07 -6.46
CA VAL A 281 17.23 -44.79 -7.69
C VAL A 281 18.58 -45.48 -7.61
N MET A 282 19.11 -45.92 -8.75
CA MET A 282 20.44 -46.52 -8.81
C MET A 282 21.47 -45.44 -9.13
N ILE A 283 22.51 -45.34 -8.31
CA ILE A 283 23.58 -44.34 -8.42
C ILE A 283 24.91 -45.04 -8.63
N SER A 284 25.66 -44.58 -9.62
CA SER A 284 27.08 -44.90 -9.81
C SER A 284 27.92 -43.77 -9.21
N PHE A 285 28.60 -44.05 -8.10
CA PHE A 285 29.43 -43.08 -7.38
C PHE A 285 30.78 -42.90 -8.07
N MET A 286 31.23 -41.64 -8.21
CA MET A 286 32.41 -41.34 -9.05
C MET A 286 33.73 -41.91 -8.49
N ASP A 287 33.82 -42.10 -7.17
CA ASP A 287 35.05 -42.53 -6.49
C ASP A 287 34.99 -43.98 -5.95
N ASP A 288 33.95 -44.75 -6.27
CA ASP A 288 33.70 -46.11 -5.74
C ASP A 288 34.21 -47.22 -6.67
N HIS A 289 35.39 -47.03 -7.29
CA HIS A 289 36.00 -48.07 -8.13
C HIS A 289 36.73 -49.10 -7.24
N ASP A 290 36.49 -50.38 -7.49
CA ASP A 290 37.21 -51.45 -6.82
C ASP A 290 38.67 -51.55 -7.30
N GLU A 291 39.43 -52.48 -6.73
CA GLU A 291 40.83 -52.75 -7.10
C GLU A 291 41.03 -53.11 -8.59
N ASN A 292 39.94 -53.42 -9.30
CA ASN A 292 39.91 -53.73 -10.73
C ASN A 292 39.36 -52.58 -11.59
N GLY A 293 39.05 -51.43 -10.99
CA GLY A 293 38.48 -50.26 -11.67
C GLY A 293 36.99 -50.37 -11.98
N ILE A 294 36.27 -51.33 -11.38
CA ILE A 294 34.84 -51.54 -11.59
C ILE A 294 34.05 -50.77 -10.52
N THR A 295 33.11 -49.94 -10.96
CA THR A 295 32.16 -49.25 -10.08
C THR A 295 30.81 -49.97 -10.09
N TYR A 296 30.29 -50.31 -8.92
CA TYR A 296 28.98 -50.97 -8.79
C TYR A 296 27.88 -49.98 -8.43
N ASP A 297 26.80 -50.01 -9.20
CA ASP A 297 25.59 -49.25 -8.91
C ASP A 297 25.04 -49.55 -7.52
N LYS A 298 24.74 -48.51 -6.75
CA LYS A 298 24.14 -48.60 -5.42
C LYS A 298 22.71 -48.09 -5.43
N ALA A 299 21.84 -48.78 -4.70
CA ALA A 299 20.44 -48.40 -4.55
C ALA A 299 20.28 -47.36 -3.44
N VAL A 300 19.88 -46.14 -3.79
CA VAL A 300 19.71 -45.02 -2.82
C VAL A 300 18.26 -44.55 -2.81
N GLN A 301 17.73 -44.22 -1.63
CA GLN A 301 16.39 -43.68 -1.50
C GLN A 301 16.34 -42.22 -1.98
N MET A 302 15.26 -41.83 -2.68
CA MET A 302 15.07 -40.46 -3.19
C MET A 302 15.21 -39.38 -2.12
N LYS A 303 14.91 -39.68 -0.85
CA LYS A 303 15.04 -38.74 0.28
C LYS A 303 16.47 -38.54 0.78
N HIS A 304 17.45 -39.30 0.28
CA HIS A 304 18.86 -39.21 0.64
C HIS A 304 19.71 -38.69 -0.53
N ILE A 305 19.09 -37.92 -1.42
CA ILE A 305 19.69 -37.40 -2.64
C ILE A 305 19.42 -35.91 -2.69
N MET A 306 20.43 -35.15 -3.10
CA MET A 306 20.32 -33.75 -3.43
C MET A 306 20.86 -33.50 -4.83
N LEU A 307 20.33 -32.47 -5.48
CA LEU A 307 20.94 -31.96 -6.70
C LEU A 307 22.27 -31.28 -6.36
N PRO A 308 23.21 -31.16 -7.31
CA PRO A 308 24.43 -30.41 -7.10
C PRO A 308 24.11 -29.00 -6.59
N PRO A 309 24.76 -28.53 -5.51
CA PRO A 309 24.58 -27.15 -5.05
C PRO A 309 24.99 -26.19 -6.18
N SER A 310 24.13 -25.23 -6.48
CA SER A 310 24.31 -24.19 -7.50
C SER A 310 25.21 -23.06 -7.04
#